data_AF-N9FD00-F1
#
_entry.id   AF-N9FD00-F1
#
_cell.length_a   1.000
_cell.length_b   1.000
_cell.length_c   1.000
_cell.angle_alpha   90.00
_cell.angle_beta   90.00
_cell.angle_gamma   90.00
#
_symmetry.space_group_name_H-M   'P 1'
#
loop_
_entity.id
_entity.type
_entity.pdbx_description
1 polymer ?
#
loop_
_entity_poly.entity_id
_entity_poly.type
_entity_poly.pdbx_seq_one_letter_code
_entity_poly.pdbx_strand_id
1 'polypeptide(L)'
;MEEIHQQIIHSKLLGVVENLFSFGGQQGHEIVFIYDAEFVDSHIYKQHDIQGCETNGHRYVAQWLNREQIALTQYPVYPKGIEQWLFNE
;
A
#
# COMPACT_ATOMS: atom_id res chain seq x y z
N MET A 1 -8.85 -10.99 9.57
CA MET A 1 -8.94 -9.55 9.26
C MET A 1 -7.59 -8.98 9.60
N GLU A 2 -6.95 -8.24 8.69
CA GLU A 2 -5.65 -7.63 8.99
C GLU A 2 -5.61 -6.14 8.64
N GLU A 3 -4.82 -5.46 9.47
CA GLU A 3 -4.56 -4.05 9.65
C GLU A 3 -5.73 -3.05 9.60
N ILE A 4 -6.38 -2.89 8.45
CA ILE A 4 -7.47 -1.91 8.25
C ILE A 4 -8.87 -2.50 8.46
N HIS A 5 -8.96 -3.78 8.85
CA HIS A 5 -10.22 -4.41 9.26
C HIS A 5 -11.28 -4.49 8.14
N GLN A 6 -10.86 -4.53 6.86
CA GLN A 6 -11.74 -4.65 5.69
C GLN A 6 -11.57 -5.99 4.97
N GLN A 7 -12.60 -6.40 4.24
CA GLN A 7 -12.56 -7.57 3.35
C GLN A 7 -12.35 -7.14 1.90
N ILE A 8 -11.60 -7.94 1.15
CA ILE A 8 -11.33 -7.72 -0.27
C ILE A 8 -11.86 -8.88 -1.14
N ILE A 9 -12.15 -8.56 -2.40
CA ILE A 9 -12.55 -9.49 -3.46
C ILE A 9 -11.75 -9.21 -4.74
N HIS A 10 -11.85 -10.13 -5.70
CA HIS A 10 -11.24 -10.03 -7.03
C HIS A 10 -9.73 -9.78 -7.02
N SER A 11 -9.00 -10.36 -6.06
CA SER A 11 -7.55 -10.14 -5.99
C SER A 11 -6.83 -10.66 -7.22
N LYS A 12 -5.95 -9.83 -7.79
CA LYS A 12 -5.19 -10.13 -8.99
C LYS A 12 -3.72 -9.77 -8.78
N LEU A 13 -2.83 -10.74 -8.96
CA LEU A 13 -1.39 -10.49 -8.95
C LEU A 13 -1.01 -9.61 -10.14
N LEU A 14 -0.45 -8.43 -9.86
CA LEU A 14 0.06 -7.50 -10.87
C LEU A 14 1.53 -7.76 -11.18
N GLY A 15 2.30 -8.17 -10.19
CA GLY A 15 3.72 -8.44 -10.34
C GLY A 15 4.41 -8.83 -9.04
N VAL A 16 5.69 -9.16 -9.19
CA VAL A 16 6.57 -9.52 -8.08
C VAL A 16 7.82 -8.66 -8.17
N VAL A 17 8.20 -8.03 -7.06
CA VAL A 17 9.38 -7.17 -6.96
C VAL A 17 10.35 -7.78 -5.96
N GLU A 18 11.61 -7.90 -6.35
CA GLU A 18 12.70 -8.11 -5.41
C GLU A 18 13.12 -6.74 -4.85
N ASN A 19 12.94 -6.55 -3.54
CA ASN A 19 13.20 -5.30 -2.84
C ASN A 19 14.43 -5.47 -1.93
N LEU A 20 15.56 -4.90 -2.34
CA LEU A 20 16.79 -4.81 -1.55
C LEU A 20 16.92 -3.38 -1.01
N PHE A 21 16.97 -3.21 0.31
CA PHE A 21 16.99 -1.88 0.94
C PHE A 21 17.79 -1.86 2.23
N SER A 22 17.97 -0.67 2.82
CA SER A 22 18.58 -0.51 4.14
C SER A 22 17.67 0.29 5.05
N PHE A 23 17.42 -0.21 6.26
CA PHE A 23 16.60 0.47 7.27
C PHE A 23 17.25 0.29 8.65
N GLY A 24 17.36 1.38 9.43
CA GLY A 24 18.02 1.32 10.74
C GLY A 24 19.48 0.85 10.71
N GLY A 25 20.18 1.01 9.57
CA GLY A 25 21.55 0.52 9.37
C GLY A 25 21.65 -0.98 9.04
N GLN A 26 20.53 -1.68 8.91
CA GLN A 26 20.48 -3.10 8.54
C GLN A 26 20.04 -3.26 7.08
N GLN A 27 20.59 -4.27 6.40
CA GLN A 27 20.14 -4.66 5.06
C GLN A 27 18.82 -5.45 5.17
N GLY A 28 17.84 -5.08 4.37
CA GLY A 28 16.59 -5.79 4.18
C GLY A 28 16.52 -6.40 2.78
N HIS A 29 15.90 -7.58 2.69
CA HIS A 29 15.65 -8.28 1.44
C HIS A 29 14.26 -8.90 1.48
N GLU A 30 13.39 -8.42 0.61
CA GLU A 30 12.00 -8.84 0.53
C GLU A 30 11.67 -9.27 -0.90
N ILE A 31 10.81 -10.28 -1.02
CA ILE A 31 10.12 -10.59 -2.27
C ILE A 31 8.67 -10.13 -2.09
N VAL A 32 8.31 -9.05 -2.76
CA VAL A 32 7.02 -8.38 -2.60
C VAL A 32 6.09 -8.80 -3.73
N PHE A 33 4.94 -9.37 -3.38
CA PHE A 33 3.88 -9.71 -4.32
C PHE A 33 2.82 -8.60 -4.32
N ILE A 34 2.63 -7.94 -5.45
CA ILE A 34 1.76 -6.77 -5.56
C ILE A 34 0.43 -7.22 -6.16
N TYR A 35 -0.66 -6.96 -5.44
CA TYR A 35 -2.01 -7.32 -5.86
C TYR A 35 -2.87 -6.07 -6.07
N ASP A 36 -3.69 -6.11 -7.11
CA ASP A 36 -4.89 -5.29 -7.22
C ASP A 36 -6.05 -6.03 -6.54
N ALA A 37 -6.95 -5.30 -5.89
CA ALA A 37 -8.12 -5.88 -5.23
C ALA A 37 -9.19 -4.81 -4.99
N GLU A 38 -10.43 -5.27 -4.83
CA GLU A 38 -11.58 -4.42 -4.53
C GLU A 38 -12.07 -4.65 -3.10
N PHE A 39 -12.54 -3.62 -2.41
CA PHE A 39 -13.24 -3.81 -1.14
C PHE A 39 -14.62 -4.42 -1.35
N VAL A 40 -15.00 -5.36 -0.48
CA VAL A 40 -16.37 -5.91 -0.44
C VAL A 40 -17.38 -4.80 -0.16
N ASP A 41 -17.08 -3.90 0.78
CA ASP A 41 -17.90 -2.72 1.05
C ASP A 41 -17.39 -1.51 0.25
N SER A 42 -18.10 -1.19 -0.82
CA SER A 42 -17.80 -0.01 -1.65
C SER A 42 -17.91 1.33 -0.92
N HIS A 43 -18.56 1.41 0.26
CA HIS A 43 -18.62 2.66 1.03
C HIS A 43 -17.26 3.10 1.57
N ILE A 44 -16.32 2.16 1.71
CA ILE A 44 -14.96 2.46 2.17
C ILE A 44 -14.26 3.48 1.25
N TYR A 45 -14.50 3.43 -0.07
CA TYR A 45 -13.94 4.39 -1.02
C TYR A 45 -14.46 5.82 -0.87
N LYS A 46 -15.58 6.02 -0.14
CA LYS A 46 -16.11 7.36 0.15
C LYS A 46 -15.50 7.96 1.42
N GLN A 47 -14.79 7.17 2.21
CA GLN A 47 -14.12 7.64 3.41
C GLN A 47 -12.86 8.41 3.01
N HIS A 48 -12.58 9.50 3.73
CA HIS A 48 -11.38 10.30 3.51
C HIS A 48 -10.11 9.52 3.89
N ASP A 49 -10.18 8.76 4.97
CA ASP A 49 -9.11 7.93 5.50
C ASP A 49 -9.66 6.70 6.22
N ILE A 50 -8.79 5.72 6.44
CA ILE A 50 -9.08 4.47 7.14
C ILE A 50 -8.08 4.31 8.28
N GLN A 51 -8.59 4.00 9.48
CA GLN A 51 -7.75 3.74 10.64
C GLN A 51 -7.20 2.31 10.58
N GLY A 52 -5.88 2.18 10.50
CA GLY A 52 -5.16 0.92 10.50
C GLY A 52 -4.53 0.60 11.85
N CYS A 53 -4.31 -0.68 12.11
CA CYS A 53 -3.59 -1.16 13.28
C CYS A 53 -2.64 -2.29 12.91
N GLU A 54 -1.36 -2.06 13.09
CA GLU A 54 -0.30 -3.06 12.95
C GLU A 54 -0.50 -4.23 13.92
N THR A 55 0.12 -5.37 13.60
CA THR A 55 0.11 -6.56 14.47
C THR A 55 0.70 -6.29 15.86
N ASN A 56 1.62 -5.32 15.98
CA ASN A 56 2.19 -4.89 17.25
C ASN A 56 1.31 -3.88 18.03
N GLY A 57 0.13 -3.54 17.51
CA GLY A 57 -0.81 -2.58 18.12
C GLY A 57 -0.57 -1.12 17.75
N HIS A 58 0.46 -0.80 16.96
CA HIS A 58 0.71 0.55 16.48
C HIS A 58 -0.39 1.00 15.51
N ARG A 59 -0.92 2.21 15.70
CA ARG A 59 -2.00 2.75 14.86
C ARG A 59 -1.45 3.65 13.78
N TYR A 60 -2.06 3.61 12.62
CA TYR A 60 -1.74 4.49 11.50
C TYR A 60 -3.01 4.91 10.74
N VAL A 61 -2.85 5.88 9.84
CA VAL A 61 -3.93 6.38 8.98
C VAL A 61 -3.59 6.06 7.53
N ALA A 62 -4.42 5.23 6.89
CA ALA A 62 -4.35 4.97 5.46
C ALA A 62 -5.18 6.02 4.71
N GLN A 63 -4.65 6.56 3.61
CA GLN A 63 -5.28 7.65 2.85
C GLN A 63 -5.26 7.35 1.37
N TRP A 64 -6.27 7.88 0.67
CA TRP A 64 -6.32 7.87 -0.79
C TRP A 64 -5.47 9.01 -1.33
N LEU A 65 -4.44 8.69 -2.10
CA LEU A 65 -3.55 9.68 -2.71
C LEU A 65 -3.46 9.45 -4.22
N ASN A 66 -3.62 10.52 -4.98
CA ASN A 66 -3.33 10.52 -6.42
C ASN A 66 -1.86 10.87 -6.69
N ARG A 67 -1.47 10.78 -7.96
CA ARG A 67 -0.09 11.02 -8.43
C ARG A 67 0.39 12.42 -8.09
N GLU A 68 -0.46 13.44 -8.30
CA GLU A 68 -0.12 14.84 -8.06
C GLU A 68 0.12 15.11 -6.57
N GLN A 69 -0.72 14.54 -5.69
CA GLN A 69 -0.57 14.64 -4.25
C GLN A 69 0.74 14.03 -3.77
N ILE A 70 1.08 12.81 -4.23
CA ILE A 70 2.34 12.14 -3.88
C ILE A 70 3.55 12.97 -4.32
N ALA A 71 3.50 13.51 -5.55
CA ALA A 71 4.58 14.36 -6.05
C ALA A 71 4.72 15.66 -5.25
N LEU A 72 3.60 16.29 -4.87
CA LEU A 72 3.59 17.53 -4.10
C LEU A 72 4.09 17.34 -2.66
N THR A 73 3.67 16.27 -1.98
CA THR A 73 4.10 15.98 -0.60
C THR A 73 5.50 15.41 -0.54
N GLN A 74 6.05 14.96 -1.68
CA GLN A 74 7.31 14.23 -1.77
C GLN A 74 7.32 12.97 -0.90
N TYR A 75 6.17 12.32 -0.72
CA TYR A 75 6.12 11.08 0.03
C TYR A 75 6.93 9.99 -0.69
N PRO A 76 7.85 9.32 0.01
CA PRO A 76 8.57 8.21 -0.58
C PRO A 76 7.60 7.04 -0.77
N VAL A 77 7.61 6.47 -1.97
CA VAL A 77 6.83 5.29 -2.31
C VAL A 77 7.76 4.09 -2.34
N TYR A 78 7.38 3.03 -1.61
CA TYR A 78 8.12 1.79 -1.54
C TYR A 78 7.21 0.61 -1.86
N PRO A 79 7.75 -0.52 -2.36
CA PRO A 79 9.13 -0.69 -2.80
C PRO A 79 9.43 0.13 -4.05
N LYS A 80 10.71 0.44 -4.31
CA LYS A 80 11.09 1.15 -5.54
C LYS A 80 10.67 0.34 -6.77
N GLY A 81 10.10 1.00 -7.78
CA GLY A 81 9.61 0.35 -8.99
C GLY A 81 8.13 -0.07 -8.94
N ILE A 82 7.43 0.14 -7.81
CA ILE A 82 5.99 -0.12 -7.72
C ILE A 82 5.15 0.86 -8.56
N GLU A 83 5.70 2.01 -8.92
CA GLU A 83 5.01 3.12 -9.57
C GLU A 83 4.39 2.73 -10.91
N GLN A 84 5.01 1.76 -11.60
CA GLN A 84 4.52 1.22 -12.88
C GLN A 84 3.17 0.50 -12.77
N TRP A 85 2.68 0.20 -11.57
CA TRP A 85 1.36 -0.39 -11.34
C TRP A 85 0.38 0.58 -10.67
N LEU A 86 0.87 1.65 -10.02
CA LEU A 86 0.03 2.62 -9.32
C LEU A 86 -0.59 3.66 -10.25
N PHE A 87 0.08 3.99 -11.36
CA PHE A 87 -0.30 5.09 -12.25
C PHE A 87 -0.44 4.64 -13.71
N ASN A 88 -1.13 3.52 -13.93
CA ASN A 88 -1.42 3.06 -15.29
C ASN A 88 -2.31 4.07 -16.02
N GLU A 89 -1.99 4.34 -17.29
CA GLU A 89 -2.85 5.11 -18.20
C GLU A 89 -4.12 4.35 -18.60
#